data_AF-A0A7F5RFQ9-F1
#
_entry.id   AF-A0A7F5RFQ9-F1
#
_cell.length_a   1.000
_cell.length_b   1.000
_cell.length_c   1.000
_cell.angle_alpha   90.00
_cell.angle_beta   90.00
_cell.angle_gamma   90.00
#
_symmetry.space_group_name_H-M   'P 1'
#
loop_
_entity.id
_entity.type
_entity.pdbx_description
1 polymer ?
#
loop_
_entity_poly.entity_id
_entity_poly.type
_entity_poly.pdbx_seq_one_letter_code
_entity_poly.pdbx_strand_id
1 'polypeptide(L)'
;VGGTEVIASKHPEGIAFCMDLLAKKFVLQGDLMISSNPEAAFCYATIILSLWNQFPEFGKLFLLHLHKECIYLIPFYPPRLADQTDEDYYKSLGYNYIDGVVEKQDKFLKRMMGIMRLYAAIVISKPKSDQKISPHNIAYGWRWFSAFLNLEPQIDITATMIHIFLEVAGSTLQQVYGKQFYKLMNFLSKVYMPMLKKYDSGGPFTRLEVLLHDYQRTGQLEKPKGLLPTNFW
;
A
#
# COMPACT_ATOMS: atom_id res chain seq x y z
N VAL A 1 17.99 19.75 16.65
CA VAL A 1 17.53 19.79 18.06
C VAL A 1 17.88 18.45 18.68
N GLY A 2 18.98 18.40 19.42
CA GLY A 2 19.39 17.21 20.16
C GLY A 2 20.21 17.71 21.35
N GLY A 3 19.80 17.39 22.57
CA GLY A 3 20.48 17.85 23.80
C GLY A 3 19.56 18.20 24.97
N THR A 4 18.24 18.25 24.80
CA THR A 4 17.27 18.47 25.88
C THR A 4 16.23 17.36 25.92
N GLU A 5 15.83 16.96 27.13
CA GLU A 5 14.77 15.97 27.34
C GLU A 5 13.41 16.53 26.94
N VAL A 6 12.65 15.77 26.15
CA VAL A 6 11.31 16.13 25.69
C VAL A 6 10.31 15.12 26.24
N ILE A 7 9.28 15.63 26.94
CA ILE A 7 8.22 14.82 27.55
C ILE A 7 6.89 15.27 26.96
N ALA A 8 6.26 14.42 26.13
CA ALA A 8 5.03 14.75 25.42
C ALA A 8 3.85 15.04 26.36
N SER A 9 3.79 14.39 27.53
CA SER A 9 2.72 14.60 28.52
C SER A 9 2.78 15.94 29.26
N LYS A 10 3.82 16.78 29.04
CA LYS A 10 3.87 18.13 29.62
C LYS A 10 2.81 19.08 29.06
N HIS A 11 2.31 18.80 27.85
CA HIS A 11 1.20 19.53 27.24
C HIS A 11 -0.03 18.62 27.17
N PRO A 12 -1.25 19.10 27.46
CA PRO A 12 -2.46 18.26 27.45
C PRO A 12 -2.67 17.54 26.10
N GLU A 13 -2.42 18.24 24.99
CA GLU A 13 -2.53 17.68 23.63
C GLU A 13 -1.26 16.98 23.12
N GLY A 14 -0.18 16.93 23.92
CA GLY A 14 1.13 16.52 23.42
C GLY A 14 1.20 15.06 23.01
N ILE A 15 0.54 14.16 23.75
CA ILE A 15 0.48 12.73 23.40
C ILE A 15 -0.30 12.50 22.10
N ALA A 16 -1.47 13.13 21.97
CA ALA A 16 -2.30 13.02 20.77
C ALA A 16 -1.56 13.56 19.54
N PHE A 17 -0.94 14.73 19.67
CA PHE A 17 -0.11 15.33 18.62
C PHE A 17 1.05 14.42 18.21
N CYS A 18 1.82 13.88 19.17
CA CYS A 18 2.93 12.99 18.87
C CYS A 18 2.46 11.70 18.18
N MET A 19 1.29 11.16 18.57
CA MET A 19 0.74 9.96 17.95
C MET A 19 0.31 10.18 16.50
N ASP A 20 -0.41 11.28 16.23
CA ASP A 20 -0.79 11.69 14.87
C ASP A 20 0.44 11.97 14.00
N LEU A 21 1.39 12.74 14.52
CA LEU A 21 2.63 13.05 13.82
C LEU A 21 3.42 11.78 13.50
N LEU A 22 3.53 10.85 14.44
CA LEU A 22 4.21 9.57 14.22
C LEU A 22 3.52 8.75 13.13
N ALA A 23 2.19 8.64 13.17
CA ALA A 23 1.40 7.94 12.16
C ALA A 23 1.64 8.54 10.77
N LYS A 24 1.54 9.86 10.64
CA LYS A 24 1.84 10.60 9.40
C LYS A 24 3.28 10.36 8.91
N LYS A 25 4.25 10.35 9.82
CA LYS A 25 5.67 10.13 9.48
C LYS A 25 5.94 8.72 8.99
N PHE A 26 5.25 7.70 9.50
CA PHE A 26 5.37 6.34 8.96
C PHE A 26 4.85 6.23 7.52
N VAL A 27 3.70 6.85 7.23
CA VAL A 27 3.16 6.90 5.85
C VAL A 27 4.15 7.61 4.91
N LEU A 28 4.76 8.71 5.35
CA LEU A 28 5.79 9.42 4.60
C LEU A 28 7.03 8.56 4.29
N GLN A 29 7.34 7.54 5.09
CA GLN A 29 8.44 6.61 4.74
C GLN A 29 8.10 5.71 3.55
N GLY A 30 6.81 5.44 3.32
CA GLY A 30 6.30 4.81 2.10
C GLY A 30 6.71 5.60 0.86
N ASP A 31 6.43 6.89 0.89
CA ASP A 31 6.76 7.86 -0.15
C ASP A 31 8.28 8.02 -0.36
N LEU A 32 9.04 8.25 0.71
CA LEU A 32 10.46 8.61 0.62
C LEU A 32 11.40 7.41 0.54
N MET A 33 11.42 6.59 1.60
CA MET A 33 12.42 5.53 1.77
C MET A 33 12.06 4.27 0.99
N ILE A 34 10.81 3.80 1.11
CA ILE A 34 10.37 2.52 0.55
C ILE A 34 10.22 2.60 -0.97
N SER A 35 9.89 3.77 -1.51
CA SER A 35 9.84 3.99 -2.96
C SER A 35 11.19 3.79 -3.65
N SER A 36 12.30 3.92 -2.91
CA SER A 36 13.66 3.76 -3.42
C SER A 36 14.39 2.54 -2.83
N ASN A 37 13.92 2.01 -1.71
CA ASN A 37 14.40 0.78 -1.08
C ASN A 37 13.21 -0.11 -0.67
N PRO A 38 12.65 -0.91 -1.60
CA PRO A 38 11.47 -1.74 -1.36
C PRO A 38 11.58 -2.69 -0.15
N GLU A 39 12.76 -3.26 0.09
CA GLU A 39 12.98 -4.27 1.15
C GLU A 39 12.81 -3.68 2.55
N ALA A 40 13.05 -2.38 2.72
CA ALA A 40 12.86 -1.69 4.01
C ALA A 40 11.40 -1.73 4.49
N ALA A 41 10.43 -1.96 3.60
CA ALA A 41 9.01 -2.01 3.93
C ALA A 41 8.69 -2.98 5.07
N PHE A 42 9.37 -4.12 5.14
CA PHE A 42 9.13 -5.15 6.16
C PHE A 42 9.55 -4.73 7.56
N CYS A 43 10.66 -4.00 7.69
CA CYS A 43 11.09 -3.42 8.96
C CYS A 43 10.07 -2.40 9.46
N TYR A 44 9.63 -1.48 8.60
CA TYR A 44 8.60 -0.50 8.94
C TYR A 44 7.27 -1.18 9.30
N ALA A 45 6.82 -2.14 8.48
CA ALA A 45 5.58 -2.87 8.70
C ALA A 45 5.54 -3.54 10.08
N THR A 46 6.62 -4.20 10.48
CA THR A 46 6.73 -4.87 11.78
C THR A 46 6.65 -3.87 12.93
N ILE A 47 7.34 -2.73 12.83
CA ILE A 47 7.27 -1.67 13.84
C ILE A 47 5.85 -1.09 13.93
N ILE A 48 5.23 -0.79 12.78
CA ILE A 48 3.86 -0.25 12.72
C ILE A 48 2.87 -1.22 13.36
N LEU A 49 2.91 -2.51 13.03
CA LEU A 49 2.05 -3.53 13.65
C LEU A 49 2.28 -3.61 15.17
N SER A 50 3.54 -3.50 15.60
CA SER A 50 3.91 -3.58 17.01
C SER A 50 3.40 -2.40 17.83
N LEU A 51 3.46 -1.20 17.25
CA LEU A 51 2.90 0.02 17.81
C LEU A 51 1.37 -0.02 17.79
N TRP A 52 0.77 -0.49 16.70
CA TRP A 52 -0.70 -0.59 16.57
C TRP A 52 -1.30 -1.51 17.65
N ASN A 53 -0.66 -2.64 17.92
CA ASN A 53 -1.11 -3.52 19.02
C ASN A 53 -1.05 -2.84 20.39
N GLN A 54 -0.02 -2.02 20.66
CA GLN A 54 0.13 -1.32 21.93
C GLN A 54 -0.78 -0.11 22.03
N PHE A 55 -0.99 0.58 20.91
CA PHE A 55 -1.74 1.82 20.80
C PHE A 55 -2.74 1.71 19.64
N PRO A 56 -3.94 1.14 19.86
CA PRO A 56 -4.92 0.95 18.79
C PRO A 56 -5.29 2.24 18.05
N GLU A 57 -5.28 3.38 18.75
CA GLU A 57 -5.56 4.69 18.16
C GLU A 57 -4.50 5.14 17.16
N PHE A 58 -3.22 4.83 17.42
CA PHE A 58 -2.14 5.07 16.44
C PHE A 58 -2.43 4.35 15.12
N GLY A 59 -2.93 3.12 15.18
CA GLY A 59 -3.27 2.35 13.99
C GLY A 59 -4.43 2.94 13.17
N LYS A 60 -5.43 3.52 13.85
CA LYS A 60 -6.52 4.25 13.17
C LYS A 60 -6.00 5.50 12.48
N LEU A 61 -5.17 6.29 13.17
CA LEU A 61 -4.52 7.48 12.60
C LEU A 61 -3.59 7.09 11.44
N PHE A 62 -2.86 5.99 11.57
CA PHE A 62 -2.00 5.47 10.50
C PHE A 62 -2.82 5.12 9.26
N LEU A 63 -3.91 4.35 9.38
CA LEU A 63 -4.80 4.07 8.25
C LEU A 63 -5.42 5.34 7.66
N LEU A 64 -5.82 6.30 8.50
CA LEU A 64 -6.36 7.58 8.05
C LEU A 64 -5.37 8.32 7.14
N HIS A 65 -4.14 8.51 7.60
CA HIS A 65 -3.09 9.15 6.80
C HIS A 65 -2.72 8.32 5.57
N LEU A 66 -2.65 7.00 5.71
CA LEU A 66 -2.30 6.09 4.61
C LEU A 66 -3.32 6.19 3.46
N HIS A 67 -4.62 6.19 3.78
CA HIS A 67 -5.68 6.35 2.79
C HIS A 67 -5.76 7.77 2.21
N LYS A 68 -5.44 8.79 3.01
CA LYS A 68 -5.39 10.17 2.51
C LYS A 68 -4.25 10.38 1.51
N GLU A 69 -3.10 9.78 1.77
CA GLU A 69 -1.92 9.88 0.89
C GLU A 69 -2.03 8.96 -0.33
N CYS A 70 -2.68 7.79 -0.20
CA CYS A 70 -2.92 6.86 -1.30
C CYS A 70 -4.37 6.36 -1.27
N ILE A 71 -5.24 7.09 -1.95
CA ILE A 71 -6.68 6.78 -2.01
C ILE A 71 -6.96 5.40 -2.61
N TYR A 72 -6.06 4.88 -3.44
CA TYR A 72 -6.16 3.59 -4.13
C TYR A 72 -6.04 2.37 -3.19
N LEU A 73 -5.63 2.59 -1.94
CA LEU A 73 -5.71 1.57 -0.87
C LEU A 73 -7.13 1.37 -0.37
N ILE A 74 -8.04 2.29 -0.71
CA ILE A 74 -9.47 2.09 -0.65
C ILE A 74 -9.90 1.71 -2.07
N PRO A 75 -10.70 0.64 -2.27
CA PRO A 75 -11.19 0.26 -3.59
C PRO A 75 -12.30 1.22 -4.04
N PHE A 76 -11.91 2.47 -4.28
CA PHE A 76 -12.78 3.58 -4.64
C PHE A 76 -11.99 4.59 -5.47
N TYR A 77 -12.58 5.03 -6.58
CA TYR A 77 -12.06 6.14 -7.36
C TYR A 77 -12.97 7.36 -7.15
N PRO A 78 -12.45 8.46 -6.55
CA PRO A 78 -13.24 9.66 -6.37
C PRO A 78 -13.73 10.21 -7.71
N PRO A 79 -15.05 10.38 -7.92
CA PRO A 79 -15.55 11.07 -9.10
C PRO A 79 -15.25 12.56 -8.98
N ARG A 80 -14.98 13.20 -10.12
CA ARG A 80 -14.86 14.66 -10.18
C ARG A 80 -16.22 15.31 -9.93
N LEU A 81 -16.28 16.29 -9.01
CA LEU A 81 -17.49 17.07 -8.79
C LEU A 81 -17.58 18.23 -9.80
N ALA A 82 -18.80 18.66 -10.14
CA ALA A 82 -19.05 19.66 -11.18
C ALA A 82 -18.32 21.00 -10.93
N ASP A 83 -18.30 21.44 -9.67
CA ASP A 83 -17.70 22.72 -9.27
C ASP A 83 -16.25 22.57 -8.75
N GLN A 84 -15.64 21.40 -8.92
CA GLN A 84 -14.29 21.12 -8.40
C GLN A 84 -13.22 21.63 -9.38
N THR A 85 -12.29 22.43 -8.84
CA THR A 85 -11.11 22.86 -9.58
C THR A 85 -10.24 21.66 -9.96
N ASP A 86 -9.42 21.79 -11.00
CA ASP A 86 -8.46 20.72 -11.36
C ASP A 86 -7.53 20.41 -10.19
N GLU A 87 -7.04 21.45 -9.50
CA GLU A 87 -6.13 21.29 -8.35
C GLU A 87 -6.77 20.51 -7.20
N ASP A 88 -8.00 20.85 -6.81
CA ASP A 88 -8.71 20.13 -5.76
C ASP A 88 -9.02 18.68 -6.17
N TYR A 89 -9.30 18.45 -7.46
CA TYR A 89 -9.54 17.11 -7.99
C TYR A 89 -8.26 16.26 -7.93
N TYR A 90 -7.14 16.74 -8.47
CA TYR A 90 -5.88 16.00 -8.43
C TYR A 90 -5.37 15.80 -6.99
N LYS A 91 -5.53 16.78 -6.09
CA LYS A 91 -5.25 16.60 -4.66
C LYS A 91 -6.12 15.49 -4.05
N SER A 92 -7.39 15.38 -4.43
CA SER A 92 -8.26 14.30 -3.97
C SER A 92 -7.84 12.91 -4.47
N LEU A 93 -7.11 12.85 -5.59
CA LEU A 93 -6.48 11.64 -6.10
C LEU A 93 -5.12 11.34 -5.45
N GLY A 94 -4.61 12.24 -4.60
CA GLY A 94 -3.33 12.11 -3.89
C GLY A 94 -2.14 12.78 -4.59
N TYR A 95 -2.35 13.55 -5.66
CA TYR A 95 -1.27 14.30 -6.32
C TYR A 95 -0.82 15.48 -5.47
N ASN A 96 0.48 15.72 -5.49
CA ASN A 96 1.04 16.94 -4.91
C ASN A 96 0.96 18.11 -5.89
N TYR A 97 0.81 19.31 -5.34
CA TYR A 97 0.96 20.58 -6.06
C TYR A 97 2.09 21.38 -5.43
N ILE A 98 2.98 21.91 -6.25
CA ILE A 98 4.05 22.80 -5.83
C ILE A 98 3.97 24.04 -6.72
N ASP A 99 3.76 25.20 -6.11
CA ASP A 99 3.64 26.49 -6.80
C ASP A 99 2.60 26.48 -7.95
N GLY A 100 1.45 25.83 -7.70
CA GLY A 100 0.37 25.68 -8.68
C GLY A 100 0.61 24.64 -9.78
N VAL A 101 1.74 23.93 -9.76
CA VAL A 101 2.09 22.90 -10.73
C VAL A 101 1.84 21.51 -10.15
N VAL A 102 1.06 20.70 -10.88
CA VAL A 102 0.79 19.30 -10.52
C VAL A 102 2.05 18.45 -10.62
N GLU A 103 2.20 17.53 -9.67
CA GLU A 103 3.25 16.53 -9.67
C GLU A 103 3.26 15.72 -10.98
N LYS A 104 4.47 15.46 -11.52
CA LYS A 104 4.62 14.62 -12.70
C LYS A 104 4.21 13.18 -12.42
N GLN A 105 3.59 12.55 -13.41
CA GLN A 105 3.05 11.20 -13.31
C GLN A 105 4.06 10.14 -12.84
N ASP A 106 5.30 10.20 -13.31
CA ASP A 106 6.37 9.29 -12.92
C ASP A 106 6.73 9.41 -11.42
N LYS A 107 6.80 10.65 -10.92
CA LYS A 107 7.02 10.92 -9.49
C LYS A 107 5.84 10.44 -8.66
N PHE A 108 4.62 10.81 -9.06
CA PHE A 108 3.39 10.37 -8.40
C PHE A 108 3.32 8.84 -8.27
N LEU A 109 3.49 8.12 -9.39
CA LEU A 109 3.49 6.66 -9.40
C LEU A 109 4.59 6.10 -8.49
N LYS A 110 5.78 6.68 -8.47
CA LYS A 110 6.86 6.25 -7.57
C LYS A 110 6.45 6.31 -6.10
N ARG A 111 5.77 7.38 -5.66
CA ARG A 111 5.27 7.50 -4.28
C ARG A 111 4.16 6.49 -4.00
N MET A 112 3.18 6.40 -4.89
CA MET A 112 2.06 5.44 -4.75
C MET A 112 2.54 4.00 -4.67
N MET A 113 3.54 3.62 -5.49
CA MET A 113 4.17 2.31 -5.41
C MET A 113 4.84 2.07 -4.05
N GLY A 114 5.56 3.05 -3.50
CA GLY A 114 6.18 2.93 -2.19
C GLY A 114 5.16 2.76 -1.05
N ILE A 115 4.06 3.51 -1.09
CA ILE A 115 2.96 3.40 -0.13
C ILE A 115 2.24 2.06 -0.26
N MET A 116 1.97 1.60 -1.49
CA MET A 116 1.38 0.27 -1.76
C MET A 116 2.26 -0.86 -1.22
N ARG A 117 3.59 -0.76 -1.39
CA ARG A 117 4.54 -1.74 -0.83
C ARG A 117 4.48 -1.77 0.69
N LEU A 118 4.42 -0.61 1.34
CA LEU A 118 4.28 -0.54 2.80
C LEU A 118 2.97 -1.22 3.26
N TYR A 119 1.85 -0.91 2.61
CA TYR A 119 0.56 -1.54 2.93
C TYR A 119 0.60 -3.06 2.72
N ALA A 120 1.12 -3.51 1.58
CA ALA A 120 1.24 -4.92 1.26
C ALA A 120 2.16 -5.65 2.26
N ALA A 121 3.25 -5.01 2.70
CA ALA A 121 4.14 -5.55 3.71
C ALA A 121 3.43 -5.67 5.07
N ILE A 122 2.62 -4.69 5.46
CA ILE A 122 1.81 -4.72 6.71
C ILE A 122 0.90 -5.94 6.73
N VAL A 123 0.17 -6.22 5.64
CA VAL A 123 -0.80 -7.34 5.63
C VAL A 123 -0.14 -8.72 5.72
N ILE A 124 1.14 -8.87 5.36
CA ILE A 124 1.86 -10.17 5.43
C ILE A 124 2.88 -10.26 6.58
N SER A 125 3.28 -9.13 7.17
CA SER A 125 4.26 -9.10 8.26
C SER A 125 3.64 -9.50 9.60
N LYS A 126 4.51 -9.76 10.57
CA LYS A 126 4.13 -10.00 11.97
C LYS A 126 4.65 -8.85 12.84
N PRO A 127 3.95 -8.50 13.92
CA PRO A 127 4.52 -7.64 14.96
C PRO A 127 5.69 -8.34 15.68
N LYS A 128 6.29 -7.67 16.66
CA LYS A 128 7.30 -8.24 17.58
C LYS A 128 6.84 -9.58 18.19
N SER A 129 7.80 -10.46 18.50
CA SER A 129 7.57 -11.89 18.78
C SER A 129 6.66 -12.21 19.97
N ASP A 130 6.54 -11.30 20.94
CA ASP A 130 5.62 -11.44 22.09
C ASP A 130 4.15 -11.09 21.73
N GLN A 131 3.89 -10.54 20.55
CA GLN A 131 2.56 -10.18 20.08
C GLN A 131 2.02 -11.19 19.06
N LYS A 132 0.99 -11.94 19.46
CA LYS A 132 0.39 -12.97 18.59
C LYS A 132 -0.63 -12.43 17.59
N ILE A 133 -1.24 -11.28 17.88
CA ILE A 133 -2.31 -10.70 17.07
C ILE A 133 -1.70 -9.74 16.06
N SER A 134 -2.03 -9.91 14.77
CA SER A 134 -1.77 -8.87 13.76
C SER A 134 -3.06 -8.08 13.55
N PRO A 135 -3.11 -6.79 13.90
CA PRO A 135 -4.32 -5.97 13.82
C PRO A 135 -4.76 -5.69 12.38
N HIS A 136 -3.84 -5.83 11.42
CA HIS A 136 -4.10 -5.66 9.99
C HIS A 136 -3.38 -6.76 9.20
N ASN A 137 -4.09 -7.87 8.98
CA ASN A 137 -3.53 -9.11 8.44
C ASN A 137 -3.96 -9.37 6.98
N ILE A 138 -3.56 -10.53 6.45
CA ILE A 138 -3.79 -10.95 5.07
C ILE A 138 -5.26 -11.02 4.65
N ALA A 139 -6.21 -11.09 5.58
CA ALA A 139 -7.64 -10.97 5.28
C ALA A 139 -8.00 -9.59 4.73
N TYR A 140 -7.36 -8.53 5.21
CA TYR A 140 -7.53 -7.18 4.66
C TYR A 140 -6.92 -7.07 3.27
N GLY A 141 -5.76 -7.71 3.03
CA GLY A 141 -5.17 -7.81 1.71
C GLY A 141 -6.05 -8.54 0.70
N TRP A 142 -6.69 -9.64 1.10
CA TRP A 142 -7.67 -10.35 0.25
C TRP A 142 -8.88 -9.48 -0.07
N ARG A 143 -9.44 -8.77 0.93
CA ARG A 143 -10.56 -7.85 0.74
C ARG A 143 -10.20 -6.72 -0.22
N TRP A 144 -9.03 -6.09 -0.03
CA TRP A 144 -8.55 -5.06 -0.93
C TRP A 144 -8.43 -5.59 -2.36
N PHE A 145 -7.72 -6.71 -2.56
CA PHE A 145 -7.46 -7.22 -3.90
C PHE A 145 -8.73 -7.63 -4.63
N SER A 146 -9.62 -8.35 -3.96
CA SER A 146 -10.91 -8.75 -4.54
C SER A 146 -11.82 -7.56 -4.84
N ALA A 147 -11.85 -6.53 -3.97
CA ALA A 147 -12.65 -5.33 -4.20
C ALA A 147 -12.06 -4.43 -5.29
N PHE A 148 -10.73 -4.27 -5.33
CA PHE A 148 -10.04 -3.46 -6.32
C PHE A 148 -10.22 -4.03 -7.74
N LEU A 149 -10.24 -5.36 -7.88
CA LEU A 149 -10.55 -6.05 -9.14
C LEU A 149 -12.02 -5.95 -9.59
N ASN A 150 -12.90 -5.33 -8.80
CA ASN A 150 -14.27 -4.99 -9.22
C ASN A 150 -14.39 -3.57 -9.78
N LEU A 151 -13.32 -2.76 -9.72
CA LEU A 151 -13.32 -1.40 -10.24
C LEU A 151 -13.03 -1.39 -11.75
N GLU A 152 -13.56 -0.38 -12.44
CA GLU A 152 -13.12 -0.06 -13.79
C GLU A 152 -11.66 0.42 -13.80
N PRO A 153 -10.82 -0.05 -14.73
CA PRO A 153 -9.41 0.29 -14.70
C PRO A 153 -9.12 1.77 -14.96
N GLN A 154 -8.23 2.34 -14.15
CA GLN A 154 -7.56 3.61 -14.39
C GLN A 154 -6.18 3.42 -15.00
N ILE A 155 -5.88 4.23 -16.04
CA ILE A 155 -4.60 4.28 -16.74
C ILE A 155 -3.43 4.50 -15.77
N ASP A 156 -2.34 3.76 -15.95
CA ASP A 156 -1.14 3.67 -15.11
C ASP A 156 -1.36 3.15 -13.67
N ILE A 157 -2.45 3.55 -13.01
CA ILE A 157 -2.70 3.30 -11.59
C ILE A 157 -3.04 1.84 -11.33
N THR A 158 -4.03 1.32 -12.06
CA THR A 158 -4.61 0.00 -11.77
C THR A 158 -3.58 -1.10 -11.94
N ALA A 159 -2.88 -1.09 -13.08
CA ALA A 159 -1.82 -2.04 -13.37
C ALA A 159 -0.69 -1.95 -12.34
N THR A 160 -0.29 -0.72 -11.97
CA THR A 160 0.76 -0.49 -10.97
C THR A 160 0.37 -1.02 -9.60
N MET A 161 -0.82 -0.68 -9.08
CA MET A 161 -1.26 -1.11 -7.74
C MET A 161 -1.36 -2.64 -7.66
N ILE A 162 -1.95 -3.29 -8.67
CA ILE A 162 -2.06 -4.75 -8.73
C ILE A 162 -0.68 -5.40 -8.78
N HIS A 163 0.20 -4.92 -9.67
CA HIS A 163 1.55 -5.46 -9.83
C HIS A 163 2.33 -5.38 -8.52
N ILE A 164 2.39 -4.21 -7.89
CA ILE A 164 3.12 -4.00 -6.63
C ILE A 164 2.53 -4.82 -5.49
N PHE A 165 1.21 -4.92 -5.41
CA PHE A 165 0.59 -5.73 -4.38
C PHE A 165 0.90 -7.21 -4.53
N LEU A 166 0.84 -7.76 -5.75
CA LEU A 166 1.16 -9.15 -6.02
C LEU A 166 2.65 -9.46 -5.81
N GLU A 167 3.53 -8.54 -6.18
CA GLU A 167 4.98 -8.63 -5.92
C GLU A 167 5.28 -8.82 -4.42
N VAL A 168 4.54 -8.11 -3.55
CA VAL A 168 4.78 -8.16 -2.10
C VAL A 168 3.96 -9.25 -1.40
N ALA A 169 2.63 -9.25 -1.58
CA ALA A 169 1.71 -10.10 -0.82
C ALA A 169 1.26 -11.37 -1.55
N GLY A 170 1.54 -11.48 -2.86
CA GLY A 170 0.97 -12.51 -3.73
C GLY A 170 1.31 -13.94 -3.31
N SER A 171 2.57 -14.24 -2.98
CA SER A 171 2.98 -15.57 -2.51
C SER A 171 2.30 -15.96 -1.19
N THR A 172 2.09 -15.01 -0.28
CA THR A 172 1.39 -15.25 0.98
C THR A 172 -0.11 -15.46 0.74
N LEU A 173 -0.74 -14.68 -0.15
CA LEU A 173 -2.13 -14.89 -0.56
C LEU A 173 -2.33 -16.27 -1.18
N GLN A 174 -1.41 -16.70 -2.05
CA GLN A 174 -1.43 -18.03 -2.65
C GLN A 174 -1.35 -19.12 -1.58
N GLN A 175 -0.44 -19.00 -0.61
CA GLN A 175 -0.30 -19.96 0.47
C GLN A 175 -1.56 -20.04 1.35
N VAL A 176 -2.17 -18.90 1.67
CA VAL A 176 -3.31 -18.84 2.60
C VAL A 176 -4.63 -19.24 1.94
N TYR A 177 -4.88 -18.82 0.70
CA TYR A 177 -6.18 -18.99 0.04
C TYR A 177 -6.19 -20.07 -1.06
N GLY A 178 -5.03 -20.59 -1.47
CA GLY A 178 -4.88 -21.72 -2.38
C GLY A 178 -5.76 -21.61 -3.63
N LYS A 179 -6.75 -22.52 -3.74
CA LYS A 179 -7.68 -22.58 -4.89
C LYS A 179 -8.48 -21.29 -5.11
N GLN A 180 -8.83 -20.55 -4.06
CA GLN A 180 -9.57 -19.29 -4.24
C GLN A 180 -8.68 -18.20 -4.84
N PHE A 181 -7.42 -18.13 -4.41
CA PHE A 181 -6.43 -17.23 -5.03
C PHE A 181 -6.21 -17.59 -6.50
N TYR A 182 -6.08 -18.88 -6.82
CA TYR A 182 -5.95 -19.34 -8.20
C TYR A 182 -7.14 -18.91 -9.08
N LYS A 183 -8.38 -19.01 -8.58
CA LYS A 183 -9.57 -18.51 -9.30
C LYS A 183 -9.50 -17.01 -9.55
N LEU A 184 -9.06 -16.24 -8.57
CA LEU A 184 -8.93 -14.79 -8.68
C LEU A 184 -7.81 -14.39 -9.67
N MET A 185 -6.68 -15.09 -9.66
CA MET A 185 -5.60 -14.91 -10.65
C MET A 185 -6.05 -15.28 -12.06
N ASN A 186 -6.83 -16.35 -12.23
CA ASN A 186 -7.45 -16.68 -13.51
C ASN A 186 -8.41 -15.60 -14.00
N PHE A 187 -9.23 -15.03 -13.10
CA PHE A 187 -10.09 -13.89 -13.42
C PHE A 187 -9.25 -12.68 -13.85
N LEU A 188 -8.20 -12.35 -13.09
CA LEU A 188 -7.27 -11.27 -13.42
C LEU A 188 -6.68 -11.46 -14.82
N SER A 189 -6.11 -12.63 -15.12
CA SER A 189 -5.49 -12.88 -16.43
C SER A 189 -6.50 -12.96 -17.58
N LYS A 190 -7.63 -13.65 -17.42
CA LYS A 190 -8.53 -13.98 -18.55
C LYS A 190 -9.63 -12.95 -18.79
N VAL A 191 -9.98 -12.16 -17.78
CA VAL A 191 -11.10 -11.21 -17.84
C VAL A 191 -10.61 -9.80 -17.61
N TYR A 192 -9.90 -9.57 -16.50
CA TYR A 192 -9.54 -8.22 -16.08
C TYR A 192 -8.42 -7.62 -16.96
N MET A 193 -7.37 -8.38 -17.30
CA MET A 193 -6.29 -7.90 -18.17
C MET A 193 -6.78 -7.50 -19.58
N PRO A 194 -7.63 -8.28 -20.29
CA PRO A 194 -8.24 -7.83 -21.53
C PRO A 194 -9.07 -6.55 -21.40
N MET A 195 -9.76 -6.36 -20.27
CA MET A 195 -10.49 -5.12 -20.00
C MET A 195 -9.52 -3.95 -19.78
N LEU A 196 -8.52 -4.13 -18.92
CA LEU A 196 -7.48 -3.14 -18.63
C LEU A 196 -6.72 -2.70 -19.90
N LYS A 197 -6.44 -3.62 -20.83
CA LYS A 197 -5.77 -3.32 -22.10
C LYS A 197 -6.50 -2.28 -22.96
N LYS A 198 -7.80 -2.08 -22.76
CA LYS A 198 -8.59 -1.05 -23.45
C LYS A 198 -8.28 0.36 -22.95
N TYR A 199 -7.75 0.48 -21.73
CA TYR A 199 -7.44 1.75 -21.06
C TYR A 199 -5.94 2.03 -21.01
N ASP A 200 -5.12 0.98 -20.84
CA ASP A 200 -3.69 1.09 -20.62
C ASP A 200 -2.93 0.00 -21.40
N SER A 201 -1.97 0.43 -22.20
CA SER A 201 -1.01 -0.43 -22.92
C SER A 201 0.45 0.00 -22.66
N GLY A 202 0.67 0.81 -21.63
CA GLY A 202 1.96 1.37 -21.26
C GLY A 202 2.81 0.44 -20.39
N GLY A 203 3.91 1.00 -19.86
CA GLY A 203 4.86 0.27 -19.03
C GLY A 203 4.24 -0.45 -17.81
N PRO A 204 3.32 0.17 -17.05
CA PRO A 204 2.60 -0.50 -15.96
C PRO A 204 1.86 -1.77 -16.39
N PHE A 205 1.11 -1.69 -17.50
CA PHE A 205 0.40 -2.83 -18.08
C PHE A 205 1.36 -3.97 -18.42
N THR A 206 2.43 -3.67 -19.16
CA THR A 206 3.40 -4.68 -19.61
C THR A 206 4.09 -5.39 -18.43
N ARG A 207 4.44 -4.67 -17.36
CA ARG A 207 5.03 -5.29 -16.16
C ARG A 207 4.07 -6.27 -15.47
N LEU A 208 2.80 -5.89 -15.35
CA LEU A 208 1.77 -6.78 -14.82
C LEU A 208 1.58 -8.00 -15.72
N GLU A 209 1.55 -7.82 -17.03
CA GLU A 209 1.42 -8.91 -18.00
C GLU A 209 2.58 -9.92 -17.88
N VAL A 210 3.81 -9.44 -17.75
CA VAL A 210 4.99 -10.28 -17.52
C VAL A 210 4.87 -11.09 -16.23
N LEU A 211 4.51 -10.45 -15.11
CA LEU A 211 4.31 -11.12 -13.82
C LEU A 211 3.25 -12.24 -13.93
N LEU A 212 2.14 -11.97 -14.63
CA LEU A 212 1.08 -12.95 -14.82
C LEU A 212 1.49 -14.10 -15.74
N HIS A 213 2.26 -13.83 -16.79
CA HIS A 213 2.81 -14.86 -17.67
C HIS A 213 3.77 -15.78 -16.90
N ASP A 214 4.65 -15.23 -16.06
CA ASP A 214 5.52 -16.03 -15.20
C ASP A 214 4.72 -16.87 -14.21
N TYR A 215 3.69 -16.30 -13.57
CA TYR A 215 2.78 -17.05 -12.69
C TYR A 215 2.07 -18.20 -13.43
N GLN A 216 1.62 -18.00 -14.67
CA GLN A 216 0.98 -19.05 -15.46
C GLN A 216 1.95 -20.19 -15.79
N ARG A 217 3.23 -19.87 -16.02
CA ARG A 217 4.27 -20.85 -16.33
C ARG A 217 4.70 -21.66 -15.10
N THR A 218 4.88 -21.01 -13.96
CA THR A 218 5.43 -21.65 -12.74
C THR A 218 4.35 -22.15 -11.78
N GLY A 219 3.13 -21.59 -11.87
CA GLY A 219 2.07 -21.78 -10.88
C GLY A 219 2.35 -21.12 -9.53
N GLN A 220 3.41 -20.32 -9.40
CA GLN A 220 3.84 -19.74 -8.13
C GLN A 220 4.29 -18.29 -8.28
N LEU A 221 3.90 -17.45 -7.32
CA LEU A 221 4.48 -16.12 -7.13
C LEU A 221 5.70 -16.21 -6.22
N GLU A 222 6.74 -15.43 -6.53
CA GLU A 222 7.96 -15.39 -5.73
C GLU A 222 7.69 -14.80 -4.33
N LYS A 223 8.49 -15.23 -3.36
CA LYS A 223 8.49 -14.60 -2.03
C LYS A 223 9.15 -13.24 -2.15
N PRO A 224 8.58 -12.19 -1.52
CA PRO A 224 9.20 -10.88 -1.56
C PRO A 224 10.56 -10.90 -0.86
N LYS A 225 11.52 -10.18 -1.44
CA LYS A 225 12.83 -9.95 -0.83
C LYS A 225 12.69 -9.06 0.40
N GLY A 226 13.49 -9.31 1.43
CA GLY A 226 13.49 -8.53 2.67
C GLY A 226 12.42 -8.91 3.69
N LEU A 227 11.55 -9.89 3.41
CA LEU A 227 10.61 -10.40 4.41
C LEU A 227 11.38 -10.96 5.62
N LEU A 228 11.09 -10.40 6.81
CA LEU A 228 11.77 -10.78 8.03
C LEU A 228 11.42 -12.23 8.42
N PRO A 229 12.41 -13.05 8.80
CA PRO A 229 12.15 -14.40 9.26
C PRO A 229 11.41 -14.39 10.60
N THR A 230 10.69 -15.48 10.92
CA THR A 230 9.87 -15.58 12.13
C THR A 230 10.66 -15.46 13.44
N ASN A 231 11.96 -15.73 13.40
CA ASN A 231 12.90 -15.65 14.53
C ASN A 231 13.76 -14.37 14.53
N PHE A 232 13.37 -13.34 13.77
CA PHE A 232 14.13 -12.09 13.73
C PHE A 232 14.11 -11.34 15.08
N TRP A 233 13.03 -11.47 15.86
CA TRP A 233 12.82 -10.81 17.16
C TRP A 233 12.91 -11.78 18.33
#